data_AF-A0A5D0S1U6-F1
#
_entry.id   AF-A0A5D0S1U6-F1
#
_cell.length_a   1.000
_cell.length_b   1.000
_cell.length_c   1.000
_cell.angle_alpha   90.00
_cell.angle_beta   90.00
_cell.angle_gamma   90.00
#
_symmetry.space_group_name_H-M   'P 1'
#
loop_
_entity.id
_entity.type
_entity.pdbx_description
1 polymer ?
#
loop_
_entity_poly.entity_id
_entity_poly.type
_entity_poly.pdbx_seq_one_letter_code
_entity_poly.pdbx_strand_id
1 'polypeptide(L)'
;MEDDEFQKPIPAFPEGMSYTEQGLFRRLRAESEDMADRLGIGPECMFSDWDLFLIVARLPSTVEEMDKIHTVRQSGCTSQFVRLVKAAIVERDRKEKEFRGQWDHYMETGKVPQAWVKDPSIIRVKVLK
;
A
#
# COMPACT_ATOMS: atom_id res chain seq x y z
N MET A 1 -22.90 -4.03 22.48
CA MET A 1 -21.55 -4.61 22.59
C MET A 1 -20.86 -4.13 21.35
N GLU A 2 -20.07 -3.07 21.50
CA GLU A 2 -19.34 -2.46 20.39
C GLU A 2 -18.07 -3.29 20.16
N ASP A 3 -17.85 -3.62 18.90
CA ASP A 3 -16.70 -4.36 18.41
C ASP A 3 -15.43 -3.49 18.56
N ASP A 4 -14.79 -3.54 19.73
CA ASP A 4 -13.41 -3.11 19.90
C ASP A 4 -12.47 -4.18 19.34
N GLU A 5 -12.49 -4.35 18.01
CA GLU A 5 -11.37 -4.97 17.31
C GLU A 5 -10.16 -4.07 17.48
N PHE A 6 -9.35 -4.45 18.47
CA PHE A 6 -7.97 -4.07 18.70
C PHE A 6 -7.26 -3.67 17.39
N GLN A 7 -7.27 -2.38 17.05
CA GLN A 7 -6.34 -1.81 16.09
C GLN A 7 -4.96 -1.97 16.71
N LYS A 8 -4.28 -3.09 16.42
CA LYS A 8 -2.88 -3.29 16.76
C LYS A 8 -2.15 -2.00 16.33
N PRO A 9 -1.38 -1.35 17.22
CA PRO A 9 -0.67 -0.15 16.83
C PRO A 9 0.20 -0.50 15.62
N ILE A 10 -0.05 0.18 14.50
CA ILE A 10 0.81 0.07 13.33
C ILE A 10 2.23 0.36 13.84
N PRO A 11 3.22 -0.52 13.62
CA PRO A 11 4.59 -0.22 14.00
C PRO A 11 4.95 1.16 13.46
N ALA A 12 5.65 1.97 14.26
CA ALA A 12 6.10 3.29 13.82
C ALA A 12 6.78 3.13 12.45
N PHE A 13 6.22 3.75 11.42
CA PHE A 13 6.76 3.63 10.06
C PHE A 13 8.21 4.10 10.06
N PRO A 14 9.10 3.46 9.27
CA PRO A 14 10.48 3.90 9.14
C PRO A 14 10.55 5.38 8.74
N GLU A 15 11.51 6.11 9.33
CA GLU A 15 11.80 7.48 8.91
C GLU A 15 12.12 7.52 7.40
N GLY A 16 11.51 8.45 6.68
CA GLY A 16 11.67 8.59 5.23
C GLY A 16 10.61 7.86 4.39
N MET A 17 9.72 7.06 4.97
CA MET A 17 8.61 6.46 4.23
C MET A 17 7.53 7.50 3.89
N SER A 18 7.32 7.73 2.59
CA SER A 18 6.32 8.65 2.06
C SER A 18 4.89 8.20 2.38
N TYR A 19 3.93 9.14 2.31
CA TYR A 19 2.51 8.81 2.50
C TYR A 19 2.00 7.77 1.48
N THR A 20 2.50 7.82 0.24
CA THR A 20 2.15 6.83 -0.78
C THR A 20 2.66 5.44 -0.41
N GLU A 21 3.89 5.34 0.08
CA GLU A 21 4.49 4.08 0.53
C GLU A 21 3.76 3.52 1.76
N GLN A 22 3.37 4.38 2.72
CA GLN A 22 2.54 3.97 3.87
C GLN A 22 1.16 3.46 3.42
N GLY A 23 0.55 4.11 2.42
CA GLY A 23 -0.71 3.66 1.83
C GLY A 23 -0.59 2.30 1.14
N LEU A 24 0.49 2.10 0.37
CA LEU A 24 0.81 0.83 -0.26
C LEU A 24 1.05 -0.28 0.78
N PHE A 25 1.80 0.02 1.83
CA PHE A 25 2.06 -0.90 2.96
C PHE A 25 0.76 -1.40 3.58
N ARG A 26 -0.11 -0.49 4.03
CA ARG A 26 -1.37 -0.83 4.71
C ARG A 26 -2.28 -1.66 3.82
N ARG A 27 -2.32 -1.33 2.54
CA ARG A 27 -3.14 -2.04 1.57
C ARG A 27 -2.63 -3.46 1.31
N LEU A 28 -1.33 -3.62 1.04
CA LEU A 28 -0.74 -4.94 0.81
C LEU A 28 -0.92 -5.86 2.01
N ARG A 29 -0.84 -5.30 3.22
CA ARG A 29 -1.15 -6.03 4.45
C ARG A 29 -2.59 -6.58 4.43
N ALA A 30 -3.57 -5.69 4.29
CA ALA A 30 -4.98 -6.06 4.28
C ALA A 30 -5.35 -7.01 3.13
N GLU A 31 -4.77 -6.80 1.93
CA GLU A 31 -5.02 -7.69 0.79
C GLU A 31 -4.36 -9.06 0.97
N SER A 32 -3.21 -9.15 1.66
CA SER A 32 -2.60 -10.45 1.98
C SER A 32 -3.40 -11.22 3.04
N GLU A 33 -4.00 -10.52 3.99
CA GLU A 33 -4.92 -11.08 4.99
C GLU A 33 -6.19 -11.61 4.30
N ASP A 34 -6.89 -10.78 3.50
CA ASP A 34 -8.10 -11.18 2.74
C ASP A 34 -7.82 -12.34 1.77
N MET A 35 -6.65 -12.34 1.13
CA MET A 35 -6.23 -13.44 0.26
C MET A 35 -6.07 -14.75 1.03
N ALA A 36 -5.45 -14.71 2.22
CA ALA A 36 -5.27 -15.89 3.05
C ALA A 36 -6.61 -16.48 3.47
N ASP A 37 -7.53 -15.63 3.92
CA ASP A 37 -8.88 -16.00 4.32
C ASP A 37 -9.69 -16.61 3.16
N ARG A 38 -9.67 -15.96 1.98
CA ARG A 38 -10.42 -16.41 0.80
C ARG A 38 -9.96 -17.75 0.25
N LEU A 39 -8.66 -18.01 0.30
CA LEU A 39 -8.08 -19.24 -0.22
C LEU A 39 -8.03 -20.36 0.82
N GLY A 40 -8.40 -20.08 2.08
CA GLY A 40 -8.30 -21.04 3.17
C GLY A 40 -6.86 -21.50 3.41
N ILE A 41 -5.90 -20.63 3.13
CA ILE A 41 -4.46 -20.90 3.29
C ILE A 41 -3.98 -20.31 4.62
N GLY A 42 -2.93 -20.91 5.18
CA GLY A 42 -2.47 -20.54 6.50
C GLY A 42 -1.73 -19.19 6.53
N PRO A 43 -1.36 -18.74 7.74
CA PRO A 43 -0.68 -17.47 7.96
C PRO A 43 0.68 -17.35 7.27
N GLU A 44 1.25 -18.46 6.79
CA GLU A 44 2.42 -18.47 5.92
C GLU A 44 2.22 -17.71 4.60
N CYS A 45 0.98 -17.60 4.12
CA CYS A 45 0.64 -16.83 2.92
C CYS A 45 0.23 -15.39 3.21
N MET A 46 0.62 -14.86 4.37
CA MET A 46 0.53 -13.44 4.70
C MET A 46 1.92 -12.79 4.63
N PHE A 47 1.99 -11.51 4.27
CA PHE A 47 3.27 -10.81 4.36
C PHE A 47 3.60 -10.50 5.82
N SER A 48 4.85 -10.74 6.23
CA SER A 48 5.34 -10.13 7.46
C SER A 48 5.54 -8.61 7.26
N ASP A 49 5.56 -7.86 8.35
CA ASP A 49 5.83 -6.41 8.29
C ASP A 49 7.19 -6.11 7.62
N TRP A 50 8.20 -6.98 7.83
CA TRP A 50 9.49 -6.86 7.17
C TRP A 50 9.41 -7.08 5.65
N ASP A 51 8.61 -8.05 5.21
CA ASP A 51 8.38 -8.31 3.79
C ASP A 51 7.70 -7.13 3.13
N LEU A 52 6.68 -6.58 3.79
CA LEU A 52 5.98 -5.39 3.34
C LEU A 52 6.93 -4.21 3.18
N PHE A 53 7.86 -3.98 4.13
CA PHE A 53 8.86 -2.93 3.98
C PHE A 53 9.76 -3.15 2.75
N LEU A 54 10.24 -4.37 2.54
CA LEU A 54 11.07 -4.70 1.36
C LEU A 54 10.29 -4.56 0.04
N ILE A 55 9.03 -5.00 0.02
CA ILE A 55 8.15 -4.93 -1.14
C ILE A 55 7.83 -3.48 -1.48
N VAL A 56 7.49 -2.66 -0.48
CA VAL A 56 7.17 -1.24 -0.70
C VAL A 56 8.41 -0.48 -1.19
N ALA A 57 9.59 -0.78 -0.65
CA ALA A 57 10.84 -0.13 -1.05
C ALA A 57 11.34 -0.55 -2.43
N ARG A 58 11.12 -1.81 -2.85
CA ARG A 58 11.70 -2.37 -4.09
C ARG A 58 10.70 -2.60 -5.21
N LEU A 59 9.41 -2.63 -4.90
CA LEU A 59 8.30 -2.85 -5.82
C LEU A 59 8.51 -4.05 -6.75
N PRO A 60 8.84 -5.23 -6.20
CA PRO A 60 9.08 -6.43 -7.01
C PRO A 60 7.81 -6.78 -7.80
N SER A 61 7.93 -6.86 -9.12
CA SER A 61 6.80 -7.09 -10.02
C SER A 61 6.89 -8.43 -10.75
N THR A 62 7.95 -9.21 -10.52
CA THR A 62 8.15 -10.53 -11.11
C THR A 62 8.34 -11.59 -10.04
N VAL A 63 8.12 -12.86 -10.41
CA VAL A 63 8.39 -14.01 -9.52
C VAL A 63 9.86 -14.02 -9.11
N GLU A 64 10.77 -13.77 -10.04
CA GLU A 64 12.21 -13.75 -9.77
C GLU A 64 12.61 -12.65 -8.77
N GLU A 65 12.03 -11.45 -8.87
CA GLU A 65 12.27 -10.38 -7.91
C GLU A 65 11.66 -10.68 -6.55
N MET A 66 10.47 -11.28 -6.53
CA MET A 66 9.77 -11.65 -5.32
C MET A 66 10.49 -12.78 -4.57
N ASP A 67 11.06 -13.75 -5.29
CA ASP A 67 11.83 -14.86 -4.72
C ASP A 67 13.15 -14.42 -4.05
N LYS A 68 13.61 -13.18 -4.30
CA LYS A 68 14.75 -12.58 -3.57
C LYS A 68 14.37 -12.20 -2.14
N ILE A 69 13.08 -12.18 -1.81
CA ILE A 69 12.58 -11.99 -0.45
C ILE A 69 12.44 -13.38 0.18
N HIS A 70 13.41 -13.72 1.05
CA HIS A 70 13.63 -15.10 1.53
C HIS A 70 12.40 -15.75 2.17
N THR A 71 11.72 -14.99 3.02
CA THR A 71 10.45 -15.30 3.69
C THR A 71 9.32 -15.60 2.71
N VAL A 72 9.17 -14.77 1.67
CA VAL A 72 8.17 -15.00 0.60
C VAL A 72 8.46 -16.29 -0.16
N ARG A 73 9.73 -16.54 -0.50
CA ARG A 73 10.11 -17.79 -1.18
C ARG A 73 9.77 -19.03 -0.34
N GLN A 74 9.90 -18.94 0.98
CA GLN A 74 9.62 -20.05 1.89
C GLN A 74 8.13 -20.36 2.07
N SER A 75 7.23 -19.40 1.81
CA SER A 75 5.80 -19.63 1.99
C SER A 75 5.18 -20.50 0.89
N GLY A 76 5.79 -20.55 -0.30
CA GLY A 76 5.20 -21.20 -1.47
C GLY A 76 4.06 -20.39 -2.12
N CYS A 77 3.80 -19.17 -1.66
CA CYS A 77 2.70 -18.30 -2.14
C CYS A 77 3.19 -17.19 -3.09
N THR A 78 4.42 -17.31 -3.63
CA THR A 78 5.07 -16.28 -4.46
C THR A 78 4.17 -15.80 -5.61
N SER A 79 3.49 -16.72 -6.29
CA SER A 79 2.67 -16.37 -7.47
C SER A 79 1.48 -15.47 -7.11
N GLN A 80 0.89 -15.69 -5.94
CA GLN A 80 -0.22 -14.92 -5.40
C GLN A 80 0.25 -13.56 -4.92
N PHE A 81 1.40 -13.53 -4.22
CA PHE A 81 2.04 -12.28 -3.81
C PHE A 81 2.42 -11.38 -4.98
N VAL A 82 2.96 -11.94 -6.07
CA VAL A 82 3.25 -11.16 -7.29
C VAL A 82 1.96 -10.55 -7.87
N ARG A 83 0.84 -11.27 -7.85
CA ARG A 83 -0.44 -10.73 -8.32
C ARG A 83 -0.93 -9.57 -7.45
N LEU A 84 -0.86 -9.71 -6.13
CA LEU A 84 -1.21 -8.64 -5.20
C LEU A 84 -0.34 -7.40 -5.42
N VAL A 85 0.98 -7.57 -5.47
CA VAL A 85 1.91 -6.44 -5.63
C VAL A 85 1.72 -5.75 -6.98
N LYS A 86 1.51 -6.49 -8.07
CA LYS A 86 1.18 -5.88 -9.37
C LYS A 86 -0.10 -5.06 -9.31
N ALA A 87 -1.18 -5.60 -8.74
CA ALA A 87 -2.44 -4.89 -8.63
C ALA A 87 -2.31 -3.61 -7.78
N ALA A 88 -1.53 -3.69 -6.70
CA ALA A 88 -1.27 -2.56 -5.83
C ALA A 88 -0.43 -1.45 -6.50
N ILE A 89 0.60 -1.83 -7.29
CA ILE A 89 1.41 -0.89 -8.09
C ILE A 89 0.55 -0.17 -9.14
N VAL A 90 -0.25 -0.91 -9.92
CA VAL A 90 -1.12 -0.33 -10.96
C VAL A 90 -2.07 0.70 -10.37
N GLU A 91 -2.68 0.39 -9.23
CA GLU A 91 -3.62 1.28 -8.57
C GLU A 91 -2.91 2.48 -7.91
N ARG A 92 -1.70 2.31 -7.38
CA ARG A 92 -0.86 3.44 -6.94
C ARG A 92 -0.62 4.40 -8.09
N ASP A 93 -0.17 3.89 -9.23
CA ASP A 93 0.15 4.71 -10.41
C ASP A 93 -1.10 5.42 -10.94
N ARG A 94 -2.26 4.74 -10.91
CA ARG A 94 -3.56 5.35 -11.25
C ARG A 94 -3.88 6.51 -10.31
N LYS A 95 -3.78 6.31 -8.99
CA LYS A 95 -4.06 7.37 -7.99
C LYS A 95 -3.08 8.52 -8.08
N GLU A 96 -1.79 8.26 -8.32
CA GLU A 96 -0.79 9.32 -8.52
C GLU A 96 -1.10 10.16 -9.76
N LYS A 97 -1.52 9.52 -10.85
CA LYS A 97 -1.93 10.21 -12.08
C LYS A 97 -3.18 11.06 -11.86
N GLU A 98 -4.18 10.54 -11.15
CA GLU A 98 -5.39 11.27 -10.79
C GLU A 98 -5.08 12.46 -9.89
N PHE A 99 -4.24 12.27 -8.87
CA PHE A 99 -3.80 13.33 -7.99
C PHE A 99 -3.03 14.42 -8.77
N ARG A 100 -2.13 14.04 -9.67
CA ARG A 100 -1.40 14.99 -10.52
C ARG A 100 -2.35 15.80 -11.40
N GLY A 101 -3.31 15.17 -12.06
CA GLY A 101 -4.31 15.89 -12.87
C GLY A 101 -5.16 16.86 -12.04
N GLN A 102 -5.50 16.48 -10.80
CA GLN A 102 -6.20 17.37 -9.85
C GLN A 102 -5.32 18.54 -9.39
N TRP A 103 -4.02 18.30 -9.21
CA TRP A 103 -3.03 19.32 -8.88
C TRP A 103 -2.84 20.32 -10.02
N ASP A 104 -2.71 19.82 -11.26
CA ASP A 104 -2.58 20.68 -12.45
C ASP A 104 -3.84 21.56 -12.60
N HIS A 105 -5.03 20.98 -12.45
CA HIS A 105 -6.30 21.74 -12.45
C HIS A 105 -6.34 22.82 -11.36
N TYR A 106 -5.85 22.52 -10.15
CA TYR A 106 -5.74 23.50 -9.08
C TYR A 106 -4.77 24.63 -9.43
N MET A 107 -3.59 24.30 -9.96
CA MET A 107 -2.58 25.28 -10.35
C MET A 107 -3.07 26.19 -11.50
N GLU A 108 -3.88 25.66 -12.42
CA GLU A 108 -4.45 26.42 -13.54
C GLU A 108 -5.63 27.30 -13.12
N THR A 109 -6.49 26.81 -12.21
CA THR A 109 -7.78 27.48 -11.93
C THR A 109 -7.85 28.16 -10.57
N GLY A 110 -6.93 27.87 -9.66
CA GLY A 110 -6.97 28.26 -8.25
C GLY A 110 -8.09 27.60 -7.44
N LYS A 111 -8.86 26.67 -8.03
CA LYS A 111 -10.00 26.03 -7.38
C LYS A 111 -9.59 24.69 -6.77
N VAL A 112 -9.82 24.53 -5.48
CA VAL A 112 -9.54 23.28 -4.76
C VAL A 112 -10.45 22.17 -5.31
N PRO A 113 -9.90 21.03 -5.78
CA PRO A 113 -10.71 19.90 -6.24
C PRO A 113 -11.63 19.40 -5.12
N GLN A 114 -12.92 19.20 -5.41
CA GLN A 114 -13.87 18.69 -4.41
C GLN A 114 -13.47 17.34 -3.82
N ALA A 115 -12.73 16.53 -4.59
CA ALA A 115 -12.18 15.26 -4.11
C ALA A 115 -11.25 15.44 -2.91
N TRP A 116 -10.46 16.52 -2.86
CA TRP A 116 -9.56 16.81 -1.74
C TRP A 116 -10.34 17.23 -0.50
N VAL A 117 -11.44 17.97 -0.69
CA VAL A 117 -12.30 18.41 0.42
C VAL A 117 -12.98 17.22 1.11
N LYS A 118 -13.25 16.14 0.37
CA LYS A 118 -13.94 14.93 0.89
C LYS A 118 -12.99 13.89 1.48
N ASP A 119 -11.70 13.93 1.13
CA ASP A 119 -10.70 12.97 1.61
C ASP A 119 -9.61 13.68 2.45
N PRO A 120 -9.71 13.64 3.78
CA PRO A 120 -8.75 14.30 4.67
C PRO A 120 -7.34 13.70 4.62
N SER A 121 -7.12 12.56 3.94
CA SER A 121 -5.79 12.00 3.70
C SER A 121 -5.02 12.74 2.59
N ILE A 122 -5.72 13.44 1.69
CA ILE A 122 -5.14 14.16 0.55
C ILE A 122 -4.67 15.56 0.97
N ILE A 123 -5.32 16.19 1.95
CA ILE A 123 -4.96 17.53 2.47
C ILE A 123 -4.05 17.42 3.69
N ARG A 124 -2.85 16.84 3.54
CA ARG A 124 -1.75 17.05 4.52
C ARG A 124 -0.37 17.21 3.89
N VAL A 125 -0.31 17.66 2.64
CA VAL A 125 0.93 18.28 2.14
C VAL A 125 1.03 19.64 2.82
N LYS A 126 1.74 19.71 3.96
CA LYS A 126 2.23 20.98 4.49
C LYS A 126 3.04 21.63 3.37
N VAL A 127 2.47 22.66 2.75
CA VAL A 127 3.22 23.65 1.99
C VAL A 127 4.19 24.28 2.99
N LEU A 128 5.38 23.71 3.09
CA LEU A 128 6.50 24.37 3.75
C LEU A 128 6.92 25.51 2.82
N LYS A 129 6.65 26.74 3.27
CA LYS A 129 7.24 27.95 2.72
C LYS A 129 8.74 27.97 2.99
#